data_AF-A0A399YZN9-F1
#
_entry.id   AF-A0A399YZN9-F1
#
_cell.length_a   1.000
_cell.length_b   1.000
_cell.length_c   1.000
_cell.angle_alpha   90.00
_cell.angle_beta   90.00
_cell.angle_gamma   90.00
#
_symmetry.space_group_name_H-M   'P 1'
#
loop_
_entity.id
_entity.type
_entity.pdbx_description
1 polymer ?
#
loop_
_entity_poly.entity_id
_entity_poly.type
_entity_poly.pdbx_seq_one_letter_code
_entity_poly.pdbx_strand_id
1 'polypeptide(L)'
;MIDPDERVLVCVINRKRDFARLRDERWYRIPAGQFPEGIEAAYLAFFFSRAFGALNGAVHCYARVTGIELSYRSWVLPDEPDHPRAQAVYYRVALGPVTRKHPPVSNPAKHRISFIRTRWDSFQAARTVDDLYLRLR
;
A
#
# COMPACT_ATOMS: atom_id res chain seq x y z
N MET A 1 -8.83 19.72 -6.94
CA MET A 1 -9.66 18.55 -6.58
C MET A 1 -8.95 17.31 -7.07
N ILE A 2 -9.04 16.20 -6.35
CA ILE A 2 -8.50 14.90 -6.80
C ILE A 2 -9.46 14.33 -7.83
N ASP A 3 -8.94 13.87 -8.96
CA ASP A 3 -9.74 13.23 -10.01
C ASP A 3 -10.36 11.91 -9.47
N PRO A 4 -11.70 11.74 -9.53
CA PRO A 4 -12.39 10.53 -9.10
C PRO A 4 -11.84 9.23 -9.71
N ASP A 5 -11.32 9.28 -10.93
CA ASP A 5 -10.79 8.12 -11.66
C ASP A 5 -9.32 7.83 -11.37
N GLU A 6 -8.64 8.64 -10.54
CA GLU A 6 -7.26 8.36 -10.13
C GLU A 6 -7.15 6.99 -9.47
N ARG A 7 -6.15 6.21 -9.91
CA ARG A 7 -5.95 4.84 -9.44
C ARG A 7 -5.38 4.81 -8.02
N VAL A 8 -6.01 4.01 -7.16
CA VAL A 8 -5.54 3.71 -5.81
C VAL A 8 -5.12 2.25 -5.74
N LEU A 9 -3.92 2.01 -5.23
CA LEU A 9 -3.44 0.66 -4.93
C LEU A 9 -3.43 0.43 -3.42
N VAL A 10 -4.27 -0.50 -2.96
CA VAL A 10 -4.27 -0.94 -1.57
C VAL A 10 -3.17 -1.98 -1.39
N CYS A 11 -2.21 -1.68 -0.53
CA CYS A 11 -1.10 -2.54 -0.13
C CYS A 11 -1.34 -3.10 1.27
N VAL A 12 -0.78 -4.28 1.54
CA VAL A 12 -0.75 -4.84 2.90
C VAL A 12 0.57 -4.50 3.58
N ILE A 13 0.49 -3.86 4.74
CA ILE A 13 1.64 -3.60 5.59
C ILE A 13 1.70 -4.61 6.72
N ASN A 14 2.76 -5.42 6.74
CA ASN A 14 2.88 -6.58 7.63
C ASN A 14 3.96 -6.44 8.70
N ARG A 15 4.75 -5.36 8.68
CA ARG A 15 5.83 -5.09 9.64
C ARG A 15 5.73 -3.65 10.13
N LYS A 16 5.83 -3.43 11.44
CA LYS A 16 5.84 -2.08 12.04
C LYS A 16 6.97 -1.20 11.52
N ARG A 17 8.15 -1.79 11.25
CA ARG A 17 9.29 -1.05 10.67
C ARG A 17 8.98 -0.49 9.28
N ASP A 18 8.21 -1.20 8.46
CA ASP A 18 7.84 -0.70 7.13
C ASP A 18 6.88 0.48 7.25
N PHE A 19 6.02 0.48 8.28
CA PHE A 19 5.13 1.60 8.56
C PHE A 19 5.90 2.82 9.10
N ALA A 20 6.90 2.60 9.96
CA ALA A 20 7.79 3.66 10.41
C ALA A 20 8.49 4.33 9.22
N ARG A 21 9.10 3.55 8.31
CA ARG A 21 9.73 4.08 7.08
C ARG A 21 8.74 4.84 6.20
N LEU A 22 7.55 4.29 5.98
CA LEU A 22 6.49 4.96 5.23
C LEU A 22 6.11 6.32 5.82
N ARG A 23 6.01 6.40 7.16
CA ARG A 23 5.59 7.61 7.87
C ARG A 23 6.72 8.65 7.92
N ASP A 24 7.91 8.20 8.28
CA ASP A 24 9.04 9.05 8.65
C ASP A 24 9.95 9.34 7.45
N GLU A 25 10.22 8.34 6.62
CA GLU A 25 11.10 8.43 5.45
C GLU A 25 10.36 8.67 4.13
N ARG A 26 9.02 8.69 4.14
CA ARG A 26 8.19 9.05 2.97
C ARG A 26 8.30 8.08 1.79
N TRP A 27 8.51 6.79 2.01
CA TRP A 27 8.54 5.82 0.90
C TRP A 27 8.02 4.42 1.30
N TYR A 28 7.61 3.62 0.32
CA TYR A 28 7.19 2.23 0.51
C TYR A 28 7.75 1.30 -0.55
N ARG A 29 7.95 0.02 -0.23
CA ARG A 29 8.42 -0.99 -1.19
C ARG A 29 7.31 -1.89 -1.68
N ILE A 30 7.36 -2.21 -2.97
CA ILE A 30 6.46 -3.18 -3.59
C ILE A 30 7.31 -4.17 -4.40
N PRO A 31 7.15 -5.49 -4.25
CA PRO A 31 7.91 -6.45 -5.06
C PRO A 31 7.61 -6.27 -6.55
N ALA A 32 8.64 -6.07 -7.37
CA ALA A 32 8.43 -5.75 -8.79
C ALA A 32 7.77 -6.90 -9.57
N GLY A 33 8.05 -8.15 -9.18
CA GLY A 33 7.40 -9.33 -9.77
C GLY A 33 5.88 -9.44 -9.55
N GLN A 34 5.28 -8.58 -8.70
CA GLN A 34 3.81 -8.49 -8.56
C GLN A 34 3.20 -7.49 -9.55
N PHE A 35 4.03 -6.65 -10.16
CA PHE A 35 3.64 -5.57 -11.07
C PHE A 35 4.65 -5.51 -12.24
N PRO A 36 4.74 -6.55 -13.09
CA PRO A 36 5.75 -6.63 -14.15
C PRO A 36 5.66 -5.50 -15.17
N GLU A 37 4.47 -4.94 -15.36
CA GLU A 37 4.20 -3.80 -16.25
C GLU A 37 4.43 -2.44 -15.58
N GLY A 38 4.79 -2.42 -14.30
CA GLY A 38 4.89 -1.19 -13.51
C GLY A 38 3.72 -0.95 -12.56
N ILE A 39 3.90 0.04 -11.68
CA ILE A 39 2.86 0.50 -10.77
C ILE A 39 2.19 1.73 -11.38
N GLU A 40 0.92 1.58 -11.72
CA GLU A 40 0.09 2.65 -12.21
C GLU A 40 -0.92 3.10 -11.14
N ALA A 41 -0.45 3.82 -10.13
CA ALA A 41 -1.28 4.31 -9.04
C ALA A 41 -0.90 5.73 -8.66
N ALA A 42 -1.90 6.61 -8.55
CA ALA A 42 -1.73 7.96 -8.02
C ALA A 42 -1.63 7.95 -6.48
N TYR A 43 -2.23 6.94 -5.83
CA TYR A 43 -2.19 6.77 -4.37
C TYR A 43 -1.88 5.33 -3.97
N LEU A 44 -1.16 5.19 -2.86
CA LEU A 44 -1.11 3.95 -2.10
C LEU A 44 -1.98 4.07 -0.84
N ALA A 45 -2.74 3.02 -0.53
CA ALA A 45 -3.49 2.88 0.71
C ALA A 45 -3.02 1.63 1.48
N PHE A 46 -3.09 1.64 2.81
CA PHE A 46 -2.37 0.65 3.63
C PHE A 46 -3.29 -0.12 4.55
N PHE A 47 -3.48 -1.41 4.25
CA PHE A 47 -4.15 -2.39 5.09
C PHE A 47 -3.18 -2.92 6.15
N PHE A 48 -3.56 -2.79 7.43
CA PHE A 48 -2.71 -3.17 8.55
C PHE A 48 -2.95 -4.62 8.93
N SER A 49 -1.88 -5.44 8.91
CA SER A 49 -1.97 -6.85 9.28
C SER A 49 -2.01 -7.06 10.80
N ARG A 50 -2.04 -8.33 11.22
CA ARG A 50 -1.96 -8.76 12.63
C ARG A 50 -0.82 -8.13 13.43
N ALA A 51 0.26 -7.69 12.77
CA ALA A 51 1.39 -7.02 13.43
C ALA A 51 1.01 -5.70 14.13
N PHE A 52 -0.16 -5.14 13.83
CA PHE A 52 -0.61 -3.84 14.35
C PHE A 52 -1.66 -3.94 15.47
N GLY A 53 -1.90 -5.13 16.03
CA GLY A 53 -2.74 -5.30 17.23
C GLY A 53 -4.15 -4.73 17.05
N ALA A 54 -4.52 -3.72 17.84
CA ALA A 54 -5.84 -3.07 17.77
C ALA A 54 -6.15 -2.44 16.41
N LEU A 55 -5.15 -2.13 15.58
CA LEU A 55 -5.32 -1.61 14.23
C LEU A 55 -5.34 -2.71 13.16
N ASN A 56 -5.22 -3.98 13.52
CA ASN A 56 -5.28 -5.09 12.56
C ASN A 56 -6.61 -5.11 11.81
N GLY A 57 -6.56 -5.49 10.54
CA GLY A 57 -7.76 -5.89 9.80
C GLY A 57 -8.47 -4.74 9.07
N ALA A 58 -7.81 -3.61 8.85
CA ALA A 58 -8.41 -2.48 8.15
C ALA A 58 -7.38 -1.61 7.41
N VAL A 59 -7.86 -0.83 6.44
CA VAL A 59 -7.11 0.24 5.79
C VAL A 59 -7.24 1.52 6.61
N HIS A 60 -6.13 2.01 7.15
CA HIS A 60 -6.13 3.16 8.07
C HIS A 60 -5.56 4.44 7.48
N CYS A 61 -4.74 4.34 6.45
CA CYS A 61 -4.08 5.49 5.86
C CYS A 61 -3.79 5.30 4.38
N TYR A 62 -3.49 6.42 3.73
CA TYR A 62 -3.10 6.50 2.35
C TYR A 62 -2.11 7.65 2.13
N ALA A 63 -1.41 7.64 1.00
CA ALA A 63 -0.44 8.65 0.62
C ALA A 63 -0.36 8.78 -0.90
N ARG A 64 -0.13 10.00 -1.40
CA ARG A 64 0.04 10.27 -2.84
C ARG A 64 1.39 9.74 -3.30
N VAL A 65 1.42 9.05 -4.43
CA VAL A 65 2.65 8.66 -5.11
C VAL A 65 3.28 9.91 -5.74
N THR A 66 4.57 10.11 -5.46
CA THR A 66 5.35 11.26 -5.94
C THR A 66 6.54 10.86 -6.80
N GLY A 67 6.87 9.56 -6.82
CA GLY A 67 7.93 9.01 -7.66
C GLY A 67 8.01 7.49 -7.50
N ILE A 68 8.52 6.81 -8.52
CA ILE A 68 8.71 5.37 -8.52
C ILE A 68 10.09 5.11 -9.13
N GLU A 69 10.93 4.36 -8.42
CA GLU A 69 12.21 3.89 -8.91
C GLU A 69 12.35 2.38 -8.70
N LEU A 70 13.12 1.71 -9.56
CA LEU A 70 13.52 0.33 -9.35
C LEU A 70 14.72 0.27 -8.41
N SER A 71 14.68 -0.63 -7.44
CA SER A 71 15.75 -0.82 -6.48
C SER A 71 15.89 -2.29 -6.11
N TYR A 72 17.12 -2.72 -5.80
CA TYR A 72 17.36 -4.08 -5.32
C TYR A 72 16.96 -4.22 -3.86
N ARG A 73 16.51 -5.42 -3.46
CA ARG A 73 16.12 -5.70 -2.08
C ARG A 73 17.22 -5.32 -1.09
N SER A 74 18.49 -5.62 -1.38
CA SER A 74 19.62 -5.32 -0.50
C SER A 74 19.79 -3.82 -0.21
N TRP A 75 19.34 -2.94 -1.10
CA TRP A 75 19.42 -1.49 -0.91
C TRP A 75 18.22 -0.95 -0.11
N VAL A 76 17.06 -1.58 -0.29
CA VAL A 76 15.79 -1.21 0.36
C VAL A 76 15.68 -1.83 1.77
N LEU A 77 16.39 -2.93 2.00
CA LEU A 77 16.45 -3.70 3.25
C LEU A 77 17.91 -4.03 3.58
N PRO A 78 18.72 -3.03 3.96
CA PRO A 78 20.15 -3.21 4.21
C PRO A 78 20.44 -4.16 5.40
N ASP A 79 19.50 -4.30 6.33
CA ASP A 79 19.61 -5.20 7.49
C ASP A 79 19.30 -6.68 7.17
N GLU A 80 19.00 -7.03 5.89
CA GLU A 80 18.74 -8.41 5.43
C GLU A 80 19.65 -8.81 4.25
N PRO A 81 20.99 -8.67 4.34
CA PRO A 81 21.89 -8.87 3.19
C PRO A 81 21.92 -10.33 2.69
N ASP A 82 21.84 -11.32 3.59
CA ASP A 82 21.89 -12.75 3.26
C ASP A 82 20.52 -13.39 2.97
N HIS A 83 19.50 -12.58 2.69
CA HIS A 83 18.19 -13.13 2.37
C HIS A 83 18.27 -13.89 1.02
N PRO A 84 17.64 -15.09 0.86
CA PRO A 84 17.60 -15.85 -0.40
C PRO A 84 17.02 -15.12 -1.62
N ARG A 85 16.58 -13.87 -1.43
CA ARG A 85 15.98 -12.98 -2.42
C ARG A 85 16.66 -11.61 -2.41
N ALA A 86 17.91 -11.51 -1.95
CA ALA A 86 18.66 -10.25 -1.88
C ALA A 86 18.75 -9.53 -3.25
N GLN A 87 18.75 -10.31 -4.34
CA GLN A 87 18.71 -9.81 -5.71
C GLN A 87 17.31 -9.55 -6.27
N ALA A 88 16.24 -9.82 -5.50
CA ALA A 88 14.89 -9.53 -5.96
C ALA A 88 14.70 -8.03 -6.14
N VAL A 89 14.06 -7.65 -7.24
CA VAL A 89 13.79 -6.26 -7.59
C VAL A 89 12.51 -5.79 -6.90
N TYR A 90 12.56 -4.58 -6.37
CA TYR A 90 11.46 -3.88 -5.73
C TYR A 90 11.28 -2.52 -6.40
N TYR A 91 10.03 -2.07 -6.46
CA TYR A 91 9.75 -0.66 -6.60
C TYR A 91 9.96 0.02 -5.25
N ARG A 92 10.76 1.09 -5.22
CA ARG A 92 10.77 2.06 -4.14
C ARG A 92 9.87 3.22 -4.55
N VAL A 93 8.73 3.34 -3.89
CA VAL A 93 7.68 4.31 -4.21
C VAL A 93 7.80 5.47 -3.23
N ALA A 94 8.11 6.67 -3.73
CA ALA A 94 8.14 7.90 -2.95
C ALA A 94 6.72 8.42 -2.70
N LEU A 95 6.46 8.90 -1.48
CA LEU A 95 5.13 9.20 -0.96
C LEU A 95 5.02 10.60 -0.34
N GLY A 96 4.10 11.43 -0.84
CA GLY A 96 3.66 12.66 -0.16
C GLY A 96 2.92 12.34 1.15
N PRO A 97 2.71 13.32 2.07
CA PRO A 97 2.21 13.17 3.45
C PRO A 97 1.20 12.04 3.70
N VAL A 98 1.42 11.26 4.77
CA VAL A 98 0.51 10.15 5.13
C VAL A 98 -0.75 10.74 5.70
N THR A 99 -1.88 10.41 5.08
CA THR A 99 -3.21 10.90 5.47
C THR A 99 -4.02 9.76 6.07
N ARG A 100 -4.77 10.04 7.14
CA ARG A 100 -5.69 9.06 7.74
C ARG A 100 -6.89 8.85 6.82
N LYS A 101 -7.30 7.59 6.63
CA LYS A 101 -8.58 7.24 6.02
C LYS A 101 -9.64 7.23 7.14
N HIS A 102 -10.61 8.12 7.06
CA HIS A 102 -11.72 8.19 8.01
C HIS A 102 -13.08 8.12 7.29
N PRO A 103 -13.98 7.19 7.66
CA PRO A 103 -13.70 6.05 8.54
C PRO A 103 -12.67 5.10 7.88
N PRO A 104 -11.95 4.27 8.66
CA PRO A 104 -11.08 3.24 8.10
C PRO A 104 -11.90 2.22 7.30
N VAL A 105 -11.27 1.56 6.32
CA VAL A 105 -11.92 0.51 5.53
C VAL A 105 -11.73 -0.83 6.24
N SER A 106 -12.80 -1.33 6.88
CA SER A 106 -12.78 -2.54 7.70
C SER A 106 -12.82 -3.83 6.89
N ASN A 107 -12.40 -4.96 7.44
CA ASN A 107 -12.46 -6.28 6.80
C ASN A 107 -13.29 -7.29 7.61
N PRO A 108 -14.61 -7.10 7.72
CA PRO A 108 -15.48 -7.95 8.54
C PRO A 108 -15.54 -9.40 8.03
N ALA A 109 -15.53 -9.57 6.71
CA ALA A 109 -15.52 -10.88 6.04
C ALA A 109 -14.14 -11.57 6.07
N LYS A 110 -13.11 -10.94 6.65
CA LYS A 110 -11.75 -11.50 6.83
C LYS A 110 -11.11 -11.96 5.51
N HIS A 111 -11.29 -11.21 4.43
CA HIS A 111 -10.63 -11.47 3.16
C HIS A 111 -9.11 -11.57 3.33
N ARG A 112 -8.50 -12.52 2.63
CA ARG A 112 -7.04 -12.57 2.47
C ARG A 112 -6.64 -11.58 1.39
N ILE A 113 -5.97 -10.51 1.80
CA ILE A 113 -5.59 -9.41 0.90
C ILE A 113 -4.11 -9.54 0.54
N SER A 114 -3.78 -9.38 -0.74
CA SER A 114 -2.41 -9.15 -1.22
C SER A 114 -2.28 -7.71 -1.72
N PHE A 115 -3.00 -7.38 -2.80
CA PHE A 115 -3.16 -6.05 -3.35
C PHE A 115 -4.60 -5.88 -3.84
N ILE A 116 -5.14 -4.67 -3.76
CA ILE A 116 -6.45 -4.32 -4.36
C ILE A 116 -6.24 -3.08 -5.23
N ARG A 117 -6.62 -3.18 -6.50
CA ARG A 117 -6.67 -2.04 -7.42
C ARG A 117 -8.10 -1.47 -7.37
N THR A 118 -8.21 -0.17 -7.14
CA THR A 118 -9.50 0.53 -7.08
C THR A 118 -9.34 1.97 -7.57
N ARG A 119 -10.44 2.72 -7.65
CA ARG A 119 -10.45 4.15 -7.99
C ARG A 119 -10.54 5.02 -6.75
N TRP A 120 -10.23 6.30 -6.91
CA TRP A 120 -10.25 7.27 -5.82
C TRP A 120 -11.65 7.43 -5.21
N ASP A 121 -12.70 7.49 -6.03
CA ASP A 121 -14.08 7.60 -5.58
C ASP A 121 -14.55 6.38 -4.77
N SER A 122 -14.33 5.17 -5.28
CA SER A 122 -14.60 3.91 -4.58
C SER A 122 -13.82 3.84 -3.27
N PHE A 123 -12.52 4.19 -3.29
CA PHE A 123 -11.69 4.21 -2.07
C PHE A 123 -12.21 5.20 -1.03
N GLN A 124 -12.60 6.40 -1.45
CA GLN A 124 -13.10 7.44 -0.56
C GLN A 124 -14.40 7.01 0.12
N ALA A 125 -15.33 6.44 -0.65
CA ALA A 125 -16.63 5.96 -0.17
C ALA A 125 -16.55 4.66 0.65
N ALA A 126 -15.52 3.85 0.43
CA ALA A 126 -15.38 2.53 1.06
C ALA A 126 -15.40 2.57 2.58
N ARG A 127 -16.19 1.65 3.16
CA ARG A 127 -16.31 1.36 4.60
C ARG A 127 -15.85 -0.06 4.92
N THR A 128 -15.97 -0.96 3.96
CA THR A 128 -15.52 -2.35 4.03
C THR A 128 -14.61 -2.70 2.86
N VAL A 129 -13.83 -3.77 3.00
CA VAL A 129 -12.95 -4.27 1.94
C VAL A 129 -13.74 -4.70 0.69
N ASP A 130 -14.97 -5.19 0.85
CA ASP A 130 -15.85 -5.51 -0.27
C ASP A 130 -16.11 -4.28 -1.16
N ASP A 131 -16.29 -3.10 -0.55
CA ASP A 131 -16.52 -1.84 -1.25
C ASP A 131 -15.35 -1.46 -2.19
N LEU A 132 -14.13 -1.94 -1.89
CA LEU A 132 -12.94 -1.67 -2.71
C LEU A 132 -12.93 -2.47 -4.02
N TYR A 133 -13.64 -3.61 -4.07
CA TYR A 133 -13.78 -4.45 -5.26
C TYR A 133 -14.93 -4.00 -6.17
N LEU A 134 -15.86 -3.20 -5.64
CA LEU A 134 -17.00 -2.70 -6.40
C LEU A 134 -16.51 -1.67 -7.42
N ARG A 135 -16.69 -2.00 -8.71
CA ARG A 135 -16.74 -0.98 -9.76
C ARG A 135 -18.00 -0.18 -9.54
N LEU A 136 -17.88 1.06 -9.08
CA LEU A 136 -18.93 2.04 -9.33
C LEU A 136 -19.04 2.15 -10.86
N ARG A 137 -20.21 1.77 -11.37
CA ARG A 137 -20.54 1.79 -12.80
C ARG A 137 -20.42 3.20 -13.37
#